data_AF-A0A4Y1QQZ2-F1
#
_entry.id   AF-A0A4Y1QQZ2-F1
#
_cell.length_a   1.000
_cell.length_b   1.000
_cell.length_c   1.000
_cell.angle_alpha   90.00
_cell.angle_beta   90.00
_cell.angle_gamma   90.00
#
_symmetry.space_group_name_H-M   'P 1'
#
loop_
_entity.id
_entity.type
_entity.pdbx_description
1 polymer ?
#
loop_
_entity_poly.entity_id
_entity_poly.type
_entity_poly.pdbx_seq_one_letter_code
_entity_poly.pdbx_strand_id
1 'polypeptide(L)'
;MDNYRSRENRTNETIQAQMWFSATRGGKKSFNHHECWEVVKYCKRFIIIQMGPAVVLNETSLRDSTTSDSPLDSPMSQDSPIEKESRPISRKAAKFLEEIARQNAIRIEMEQKRQDNEMAIQAEYAREMEYLRKKDMDKTDRETMAMDTSHMSPETKQFWKLERRDVMRRRLFRDDGPSNTDWLNDENH
;
A
#
# COMPACT_ATOMS: atom_id res chain seq x y z
N MET A 1 2.64 -27.11 2.11
CA MET A 1 3.05 -25.95 2.94
C MET A 1 1.79 -25.15 3.21
N ASP A 2 1.13 -25.49 4.31
CA ASP A 2 -0.11 -24.85 4.76
C ASP A 2 0.15 -23.43 5.23
N ASN A 3 -0.74 -22.50 4.89
CA ASN A 3 -0.88 -21.25 5.63
C ASN A 3 -2.35 -20.87 5.74
N TYR A 4 -2.98 -21.38 6.79
CA TYR A 4 -4.23 -20.85 7.33
C TYR A 4 -3.93 -19.57 8.12
N ARG A 5 -4.50 -18.44 7.67
CA ARG A 5 -5.08 -17.34 8.48
C ARG A 5 -4.92 -16.00 7.77
N SER A 6 -5.85 -15.70 6.87
CA SER A 6 -6.38 -14.33 6.81
C SER A 6 -7.75 -14.36 7.45
N ARG A 7 -7.81 -14.04 8.74
CA ARG A 7 -9.08 -13.72 9.42
C ARG A 7 -9.42 -12.26 9.13
N GLU A 8 -9.44 -11.89 7.85
CA GLU A 8 -10.02 -10.62 7.43
C GLU A 8 -11.52 -10.68 7.72
N ASN A 9 -12.00 -9.76 8.54
CA ASN A 9 -13.42 -9.62 8.81
C ASN A 9 -14.08 -9.00 7.56
N ARG A 10 -14.31 -9.82 6.54
CA ARG A 10 -14.96 -9.46 5.27
C ARG A 10 -16.47 -9.30 5.39
N THR A 11 -16.98 -9.06 6.60
CA THR A 11 -18.42 -8.85 6.84
C THR A 11 -18.93 -7.66 6.05
N ASN A 12 -18.18 -6.56 5.98
CA ASN A 12 -18.59 -5.37 5.22
C ASN A 12 -18.67 -5.63 3.71
N GLU A 13 -17.70 -6.34 3.14
CA GLU A 13 -17.69 -6.73 1.72
C GLU A 13 -18.81 -7.72 1.40
N THR A 14 -19.07 -8.66 2.32
CA THR A 14 -20.15 -9.64 2.20
C THR A 14 -21.53 -8.97 2.28
N ILE A 15 -21.71 -8.01 3.19
CA ILE A 15 -22.95 -7.23 3.33
C ILE A 15 -23.17 -6.36 2.10
N GLN A 16 -22.12 -5.71 1.56
CA GLN A 16 -22.22 -4.92 0.34
C GLN A 16 -22.58 -5.78 -0.89
N ALA A 17 -21.93 -6.94 -1.04
CA ALA A 17 -22.24 -7.87 -2.13
C ALA A 17 -23.68 -8.42 -2.02
N GLN A 18 -24.13 -8.72 -0.80
CA GLN A 18 -25.48 -9.23 -0.56
C GLN A 18 -26.55 -8.15 -0.77
N MET A 19 -26.30 -6.89 -0.39
CA MET A 19 -27.16 -5.75 -0.71
C MET A 19 -27.29 -5.57 -2.23
N TRP A 20 -26.16 -5.58 -2.95
CA TRP A 20 -26.15 -5.42 -4.41
C TRP A 20 -26.94 -6.53 -5.11
N PHE A 21 -26.78 -7.77 -4.64
CA PHE A 21 -27.49 -8.92 -5.19
C PHE A 21 -29.00 -8.89 -4.89
N SER A 22 -29.37 -8.44 -3.68
CA SER A 22 -30.78 -8.32 -3.27
C SER A 22 -31.52 -7.19 -4.00
N ALA A 23 -30.81 -6.11 -4.34
CA ALA A 23 -31.38 -4.95 -5.04
C ALA A 23 -31.62 -5.21 -6.54
N THR A 24 -30.87 -6.14 -7.16
CA THR A 24 -30.94 -6.40 -8.62
C THR A 24 -31.77 -7.62 -8.99
N ARG A 25 -32.07 -8.53 -8.06
CA ARG A 25 -32.85 -9.74 -8.37
C ARG A 25 -33.82 -10.09 -7.25
N GLY A 26 -35.07 -9.64 -7.40
CA GLY A 26 -36.18 -10.12 -6.60
C GLY A 26 -36.36 -11.63 -6.78
N GLY A 27 -35.96 -12.41 -5.79
CA GLY A 27 -36.26 -13.84 -5.71
C GLY A 27 -35.09 -14.69 -5.22
N LYS A 28 -35.37 -15.52 -4.21
CA LYS A 28 -34.50 -16.60 -3.71
C LYS A 28 -34.10 -17.53 -4.87
N LYS A 29 -32.92 -17.36 -5.43
CA LYS A 29 -32.24 -18.38 -6.25
C LYS A 29 -30.81 -18.49 -5.76
N SER A 30 -30.44 -19.69 -5.30
CA SER A 30 -29.10 -20.03 -4.84
C SER A 30 -28.09 -19.74 -5.94
N PHE A 31 -27.00 -19.09 -5.57
CA PHE A 31 -25.90 -18.71 -6.46
C PHE A 31 -25.16 -19.96 -6.93
N ASN A 32 -25.50 -20.50 -8.09
CA ASN A 32 -24.81 -21.64 -8.67
C ASN A 32 -23.61 -21.12 -9.49
N HIS A 33 -22.38 -21.42 -9.06
CA HIS A 33 -21.14 -20.94 -9.67
C HIS A 33 -21.08 -21.17 -11.20
N HIS A 34 -21.71 -22.25 -11.66
CA HIS A 34 -21.77 -22.60 -13.07
C HIS A 34 -22.65 -21.65 -13.91
N GLU A 35 -23.76 -21.16 -13.36
CA GLU A 35 -24.67 -20.23 -14.05
C GLU A 35 -24.09 -18.81 -14.19
N CYS A 36 -23.21 -18.42 -13.26
CA CYS A 36 -22.49 -17.14 -13.34
C CYS A 36 -21.51 -17.12 -14.52
N TRP A 37 -20.79 -18.23 -14.74
CA TRP A 37 -19.83 -18.34 -15.83
C TRP A 37 -20.48 -18.19 -17.21
N GLU A 38 -21.67 -18.77 -17.41
CA GLU A 38 -22.44 -18.65 -18.66
C GLU A 38 -22.83 -17.20 -19.02
N VAL A 39 -23.04 -16.36 -18.00
CA VAL A 39 -23.40 -14.93 -18.18
C VAL A 39 -22.17 -14.06 -18.45
N VAL A 40 -21.02 -14.42 -17.85
CA VAL A 40 -19.82 -13.56 -17.86
C VAL A 40 -18.83 -13.96 -18.96
N LYS A 41 -18.92 -15.17 -19.52
CA LYS A 41 -17.99 -15.71 -20.54
C LYS A 41 -17.86 -14.89 -21.82
N TYR A 42 -18.88 -14.10 -22.19
CA TYR A 42 -18.83 -13.22 -23.37
C TYR A 42 -18.60 -11.74 -23.03
N CYS A 43 -18.35 -11.42 -21.76
CA CYS A 43 -18.13 -10.05 -21.32
C CYS A 43 -16.71 -9.61 -21.72
N LYS A 44 -16.58 -8.50 -22.46
CA LYS A 44 -15.29 -7.98 -22.98
C LYS A 44 -14.22 -7.74 -21.90
N ARG A 45 -14.61 -7.58 -20.63
CA ARG A 45 -13.68 -7.46 -19.49
C ARG A 45 -12.98 -8.76 -19.10
N PHE A 46 -13.51 -9.92 -19.54
CA PHE A 46 -13.02 -11.26 -19.17
C PHE A 46 -12.59 -12.10 -20.38
N ILE A 47 -12.60 -11.51 -21.59
CA ILE A 47 -11.94 -12.12 -22.75
C ILE A 47 -10.43 -12.04 -22.47
N ILE A 48 -9.88 -13.11 -21.92
CA ILE A 48 -8.44 -13.30 -21.85
C ILE A 48 -8.00 -13.49 -23.30
N ILE A 49 -7.37 -12.46 -23.86
CA ILE A 49 -6.69 -12.57 -25.16
C ILE A 49 -5.67 -13.69 -24.98
N GLN A 50 -5.80 -14.78 -25.74
CA GLN A 50 -4.75 -15.80 -25.83
C GLN A 50 -3.53 -15.16 -26.50
N MET A 51 -2.70 -14.48 -25.71
CA MET A 51 -1.37 -14.04 -26.12
C MET A 51 -0.36 -15.03 -25.58
N GLY A 52 -0.10 -16.06 -26.37
CA GLY A 52 0.99 -17.00 -26.17
C GLY A 52 0.93 -18.13 -27.19
N PRO A 53 2.04 -18.51 -27.85
CA PRO A 53 2.05 -19.69 -28.69
C PRO A 53 1.83 -20.94 -27.82
N ALA A 54 1.15 -21.95 -28.39
CA ALA A 54 0.83 -23.21 -27.72
C ALA A 54 2.10 -23.87 -27.17
N VAL A 55 2.23 -23.89 -25.85
CA VAL A 55 3.25 -24.68 -25.15
C VAL A 55 2.81 -26.13 -25.24
N VAL A 56 3.43 -26.88 -26.15
CA VAL A 56 3.38 -28.34 -26.16
C VAL A 56 4.21 -28.81 -24.98
N LEU A 57 3.55 -29.31 -23.94
CA LEU A 57 4.21 -30.04 -22.85
C LEU A 57 4.77 -31.34 -23.43
N ASN A 58 6.09 -31.45 -23.48
CA ASN A 58 6.76 -32.72 -23.69
C ASN A 58 6.77 -33.49 -22.36
N GLU A 59 6.05 -34.61 -22.31
CA GLU A 59 6.14 -35.54 -21.19
C GLU A 59 7.52 -36.23 -21.21
N THR A 60 8.49 -35.70 -20.47
CA THR A 60 9.67 -36.50 -20.09
C THR A 60 9.36 -37.26 -18.81
N SER A 61 9.03 -38.55 -18.99
CA SER A 61 8.90 -39.57 -17.95
C SER A 61 10.10 -39.56 -17.00
N LEU A 62 9.82 -39.31 -15.72
CA LEU A 62 10.74 -39.44 -14.60
C LEU A 62 11.10 -40.93 -14.45
N ARG A 63 12.23 -41.36 -15.03
CA ARG A 63 12.78 -42.70 -14.82
C ARG A 63 13.64 -42.69 -13.56
N ASP A 64 13.17 -43.39 -12.54
CA ASP A 64 13.98 -43.91 -11.44
C ASP A 64 15.04 -44.87 -12.02
N SER A 65 16.32 -44.55 -11.83
CA SER A 65 17.42 -45.49 -12.08
C SER A 65 18.03 -45.90 -10.74
N THR A 66 17.71 -47.13 -10.35
CA THR A 66 18.36 -47.97 -9.35
C THR A 66 19.87 -48.09 -9.58
N THR A 67 20.63 -47.85 -8.51
CA THR A 67 21.93 -48.45 -8.11
C THR A 67 22.86 -48.91 -9.23
N SER A 68 23.83 -48.07 -9.58
CA SER A 68 25.04 -48.47 -10.32
C SER A 68 26.10 -48.95 -9.33
N ASP A 69 26.43 -50.24 -9.38
CA ASP A 69 27.55 -50.85 -8.66
C ASP A 69 28.87 -50.47 -9.38
N SER A 70 29.87 -50.04 -8.62
CA SER A 70 31.19 -49.65 -9.16
C SER A 70 32.16 -50.82 -9.11
N PRO A 71 33.26 -50.77 -9.90
CA PRO A 71 34.52 -51.15 -9.31
C PRO A 71 35.60 -50.07 -9.48
N LEU A 72 36.38 -49.96 -8.42
CA LEU A 72 37.56 -49.12 -8.26
C LEU A 72 38.55 -49.30 -9.41
N ASP A 73 39.07 -48.19 -9.92
CA ASP A 73 40.51 -48.05 -10.03
C ASP A 73 40.91 -46.57 -9.84
N SER A 74 41.80 -46.31 -8.89
CA SER A 74 42.41 -44.99 -8.66
C SER A 74 43.74 -44.92 -9.40
N PRO A 75 44.19 -43.72 -9.75
CA PRO A 75 45.37 -43.26 -9.01
C PRO A 75 45.26 -41.80 -8.59
N MET A 76 45.76 -41.55 -7.38
CA MET A 76 46.07 -40.21 -6.87
C MET A 76 46.87 -39.41 -7.90
N SER A 77 46.38 -38.24 -8.28
CA SER A 77 47.21 -37.17 -8.81
C SER A 77 46.82 -35.89 -8.07
N GLN A 78 47.77 -35.36 -7.30
CA GLN A 78 47.70 -34.00 -6.80
C GLN A 78 47.58 -33.07 -8.00
N ASP A 79 46.55 -32.24 -8.05
CA ASP A 79 46.52 -31.11 -8.96
C ASP A 79 46.38 -29.84 -8.13
N SER A 80 47.28 -28.91 -8.39
CA SER A 80 47.47 -27.69 -7.61
C SER A 80 46.25 -26.75 -7.75
N PRO A 81 46.11 -25.71 -6.92
CA PRO A 81 45.06 -24.71 -7.13
C PRO A 81 45.30 -24.07 -8.49
N ILE A 82 44.45 -24.39 -9.47
CA ILE A 82 44.44 -23.71 -10.75
C ILE A 82 44.09 -22.25 -10.46
N GLU A 83 45.11 -21.37 -10.46
CA GLU A 83 44.92 -19.96 -10.75
C GLU A 83 44.27 -19.87 -12.13
N LYS A 84 42.94 -19.83 -12.16
CA LYS A 84 42.21 -19.53 -13.38
C LYS A 84 42.44 -18.05 -13.66
N GLU A 85 43.50 -17.75 -14.40
CA GLU A 85 43.67 -16.46 -15.06
C GLU A 85 42.35 -16.13 -15.78
N SER A 86 41.75 -15.01 -15.38
CA SER A 86 40.55 -14.47 -16.00
C SER A 86 40.89 -14.12 -17.45
N ARG A 87 40.44 -14.94 -18.39
CA ARG A 87 40.60 -14.66 -19.82
C ARG A 87 40.10 -13.24 -20.12
N PRO A 88 40.86 -12.43 -20.88
CA PRO A 88 40.43 -11.06 -21.17
C PRO A 88 39.12 -11.11 -21.97
N ILE A 89 38.05 -10.60 -21.36
CA ILE A 89 36.77 -10.36 -22.03
C ILE A 89 37.09 -9.54 -23.28
N SER A 90 36.66 -10.03 -24.45
CA SER A 90 36.96 -9.35 -25.72
C SER A 90 36.54 -7.88 -25.61
N ARG A 91 37.35 -6.94 -26.14
CA ARG A 91 37.06 -5.49 -26.05
C ARG A 91 35.66 -5.12 -26.58
N LYS A 92 35.09 -5.95 -27.47
CA LYS A 92 33.71 -5.79 -27.96
C LYS A 92 32.65 -6.18 -26.92
N ALA A 93 32.87 -7.26 -26.17
CA ALA A 93 31.96 -7.69 -25.09
C ALA A 93 31.99 -6.70 -23.91
N ALA A 94 33.15 -6.13 -23.60
CA ALA A 94 33.27 -5.08 -22.57
C ALA A 94 32.41 -3.84 -22.90
N LYS A 95 32.49 -3.33 -24.14
CA LYS A 95 31.70 -2.18 -24.61
C LYS A 95 30.18 -2.45 -24.59
N PHE A 96 29.77 -3.67 -24.88
CA PHE A 96 28.35 -4.05 -24.86
C PHE A 96 27.79 -4.07 -23.42
N LEU A 97 28.55 -4.63 -22.47
CA LEU A 97 28.18 -4.62 -21.06
C LEU A 97 28.17 -3.20 -20.47
N GLU A 98 29.11 -2.35 -20.88
CA GLU A 98 29.17 -0.93 -20.50
C GLU A 98 27.93 -0.17 -20.99
N GLU A 99 27.48 -0.42 -22.23
CA GLU A 99 26.26 0.20 -22.76
C GLU A 99 25.00 -0.29 -22.03
N ILE A 100 24.91 -1.57 -21.67
CA ILE A 100 23.82 -2.10 -20.84
C ILE A 100 23.81 -1.42 -19.46
N ALA A 101 24.98 -1.26 -18.83
CA ALA A 101 25.09 -0.60 -17.55
C ALA A 101 24.62 0.87 -17.64
N ARG A 102 25.02 1.58 -18.70
CA ARG A 102 24.58 2.97 -18.96
C ARG A 102 23.07 3.07 -19.14
N GLN A 103 22.47 2.18 -19.94
CA GLN A 103 21.02 2.17 -20.16
C GLN A 103 20.24 1.85 -18.88
N ASN A 104 20.72 0.89 -18.09
CA ASN A 104 20.12 0.56 -16.79
C ASN A 104 20.21 1.73 -15.81
N ALA A 105 21.34 2.44 -15.75
CA ALA A 105 21.50 3.63 -14.90
C ALA A 105 20.48 4.72 -15.24
N ILE A 106 20.29 5.02 -16.54
CA ILE A 106 19.29 5.99 -17.00
C ILE A 106 17.87 5.53 -16.62
N ARG A 107 17.55 4.25 -16.80
CA ARG A 107 16.24 3.70 -16.43
C ARG A 107 15.97 3.84 -14.93
N ILE A 108 16.96 3.53 -14.09
CA ILE A 108 16.85 3.66 -12.64
C ILE A 108 16.65 5.13 -12.23
N GLU A 109 17.39 6.05 -12.85
CA GLU A 109 17.25 7.48 -12.55
C GLU A 109 15.86 8.02 -12.90
N MET A 110 15.31 7.64 -14.06
CA MET A 110 13.96 8.04 -14.48
C MET A 110 12.87 7.41 -13.62
N GLU A 111 13.06 6.16 -13.20
CA GLU A 111 12.19 5.47 -12.25
C GLU A 111 12.17 6.19 -10.90
N GLN A 112 13.34 6.53 -10.37
CA GLN A 112 13.46 7.28 -9.11
C GLN A 112 12.76 8.64 -9.21
N LYS A 113 13.01 9.41 -10.27
CA LYS A 113 12.33 10.69 -10.51
C LYS A 113 10.81 10.54 -10.59
N ARG A 114 10.32 9.45 -11.15
CA ARG A 114 8.86 9.18 -11.19
C ARG A 114 8.32 8.93 -9.78
N GLN A 115 9.00 8.10 -8.99
CA GLN A 115 8.59 7.81 -7.61
C GLN A 115 8.64 9.07 -6.73
N ASP A 116 9.69 9.88 -6.86
CA ASP A 116 9.84 11.14 -6.13
C ASP A 116 8.71 12.12 -6.48
N ASN A 117 8.37 12.23 -7.77
CA ASN A 117 7.24 13.06 -8.21
C ASN A 117 5.91 12.56 -7.67
N GLU A 118 5.69 11.25 -7.64
CA GLU A 118 4.47 10.65 -7.09
C GLU A 118 4.36 10.92 -5.58
N MET A 119 5.45 10.73 -4.84
CA MET A 119 5.51 11.08 -3.41
C MET A 119 5.30 12.58 -3.18
N ALA A 120 5.86 13.44 -4.03
CA ALA A 120 5.65 14.89 -3.94
C ALA A 120 4.19 15.27 -4.13
N ILE A 121 3.51 14.67 -5.12
CA ILE A 121 2.07 14.89 -5.36
C ILE A 121 1.25 14.44 -4.14
N GLN A 122 1.55 13.27 -3.58
CA GLN A 122 0.87 12.78 -2.37
C GLN A 122 1.10 13.69 -1.17
N ALA A 123 2.33 14.21 -0.99
CA ALA A 123 2.65 15.15 0.07
C ALA A 123 1.91 16.48 -0.08
N GLU A 124 1.81 17.02 -1.30
CA GLU A 124 1.01 18.23 -1.57
C GLU A 124 -0.47 18.01 -1.26
N TYR A 125 -1.03 16.88 -1.69
CA TYR A 125 -2.41 16.53 -1.39
C TYR A 125 -2.67 16.43 0.12
N ALA A 126 -1.74 15.80 0.86
CA ALA A 126 -1.82 15.73 2.32
C ALA A 126 -1.78 17.12 2.97
N ARG A 127 -0.90 18.02 2.49
CA ARG A 127 -0.82 19.42 2.95
C ARG A 127 -2.12 20.18 2.71
N GLU A 128 -2.69 20.05 1.51
CA GLU A 128 -3.95 20.73 1.16
C GLU A 128 -5.09 20.25 2.05
N MET A 129 -5.20 18.94 2.27
CA MET A 129 -6.21 18.37 3.17
C MET A 129 -6.03 18.84 4.62
N GLU A 130 -4.79 18.96 5.10
CA GLU A 130 -4.50 19.51 6.41
C GLU A 130 -4.87 21.00 6.52
N TYR A 131 -4.55 21.79 5.50
CA TYR A 131 -4.92 23.20 5.43
C TYR A 131 -6.45 23.38 5.46
N LEU A 132 -7.19 22.59 4.67
CA LEU A 132 -8.65 22.61 4.67
C LEU A 132 -9.22 22.25 6.04
N ARG A 133 -8.70 21.20 6.68
CA ARG A 133 -9.10 20.80 8.04
C ARG A 133 -8.83 21.91 9.05
N LYS A 134 -7.66 22.56 8.98
CA LYS A 134 -7.31 23.68 9.87
C LYS A 134 -8.26 24.87 9.66
N LYS A 135 -8.53 25.21 8.40
CA LYS A 135 -9.45 26.29 8.03
C LYS A 135 -10.87 26.04 8.52
N ASP A 136 -11.36 24.81 8.41
CA ASP A 136 -12.69 24.43 8.89
C ASP A 136 -12.78 24.54 10.41
N MET A 137 -11.77 24.03 11.13
CA MET A 137 -11.67 24.18 12.57
C MET A 137 -11.58 25.65 13.02
N ASP A 138 -10.78 26.48 12.35
CA ASP A 138 -10.67 27.91 12.67
C ASP A 138 -12.00 28.65 12.44
N LYS A 139 -12.74 28.24 11.40
CA LYS A 139 -14.08 28.74 11.11
C LYS A 139 -15.06 28.35 12.23
N THR A 140 -15.12 27.07 12.62
CA THR A 140 -15.98 26.60 13.72
C THR A 140 -15.61 27.29 15.04
N ASP A 141 -14.32 27.41 15.35
CA ASP A 141 -13.85 28.12 16.54
C ASP A 141 -14.31 29.60 16.52
N ARG A 142 -14.23 30.28 15.36
CA ARG A 142 -14.72 31.66 15.21
C ARG A 142 -16.24 31.74 15.40
N GLU A 143 -17.01 30.83 14.83
CA GLU A 143 -18.46 30.77 14.99
C GLU A 143 -18.86 30.56 16.46
N THR A 144 -18.19 29.65 17.16
CA THR A 144 -18.36 29.44 18.61
C THR A 144 -18.10 30.71 19.42
N MET A 145 -17.02 31.43 19.11
CA MET A 145 -16.69 32.67 19.79
C MET A 145 -17.68 33.81 19.49
N ALA A 146 -18.20 33.86 18.25
CA ALA A 146 -19.14 34.88 17.79
C ALA A 146 -20.61 34.59 18.15
N MET A 147 -20.93 33.39 18.64
CA MET A 147 -22.28 32.99 19.00
C MET A 147 -22.88 33.95 20.03
N ASP A 148 -23.98 34.63 19.70
CA ASP A 148 -24.72 35.43 20.67
C ASP A 148 -25.49 34.52 21.64
N THR A 149 -25.35 34.81 22.93
CA THR A 149 -25.97 34.03 24.01
C THR A 149 -26.92 34.86 24.86
N SER A 150 -27.14 36.14 24.55
CA SER A 150 -27.96 37.07 25.32
C SER A 150 -29.37 36.52 25.61
N HIS A 151 -30.04 35.98 24.59
CA HIS A 151 -31.42 35.48 24.63
C HIS A 151 -31.56 33.99 24.99
N MET A 152 -30.46 33.32 25.38
CA MET A 152 -30.46 31.90 25.69
C MET A 152 -30.80 31.59 27.17
N SER A 153 -31.21 30.36 27.46
CA SER A 153 -31.42 29.86 28.83
C SER A 153 -30.12 29.87 29.66
N PRO A 154 -30.19 29.89 31.01
CA PRO A 154 -29.01 29.84 31.87
C PRO A 154 -28.10 28.63 31.60
N GLU A 155 -28.68 27.45 31.37
CA GLU A 155 -27.95 26.20 31.09
C GLU A 155 -27.21 26.30 29.76
N THR A 156 -27.90 26.81 28.73
CA THR A 156 -27.33 27.02 27.39
C THR A 156 -26.19 28.04 27.43
N LYS A 157 -26.32 29.09 28.25
CA LYS A 157 -25.23 30.06 28.48
C LYS A 157 -24.00 29.42 29.12
N GLN A 158 -24.18 28.49 30.07
CA GLN A 158 -23.05 27.78 30.69
C GLN A 158 -22.35 26.86 29.69
N PHE A 159 -23.11 26.14 28.85
CA PHE A 159 -22.56 25.33 27.77
C PHE A 159 -21.63 26.14 26.87
N TRP A 160 -22.10 27.26 26.32
CA TRP A 160 -21.28 28.10 25.42
C TRP A 160 -20.09 28.76 26.14
N LYS A 161 -20.17 29.02 27.45
CA LYS A 161 -19.01 29.49 28.22
C LYS A 161 -17.91 28.42 28.29
N LEU A 162 -18.28 27.15 28.47
CA LEU A 162 -17.32 26.04 28.47
C LEU A 162 -16.74 25.82 27.07
N GLU A 163 -17.58 25.85 26.05
CA GLU A 163 -17.15 25.65 24.66
C GLU A 163 -16.17 26.74 24.20
N ARG A 164 -16.45 28.02 24.50
CA ARG A 164 -15.51 29.12 24.23
C ARG A 164 -14.19 28.96 25.00
N ARG A 165 -14.24 28.46 26.24
CA ARG A 165 -13.02 28.19 27.02
C ARG A 165 -12.19 27.07 26.38
N ASP A 166 -12.82 26.02 25.86
CA ASP A 166 -12.11 24.95 25.15
C ASP A 166 -11.47 25.47 23.85
N VAL A 167 -12.19 26.29 23.07
CA VAL A 167 -11.63 26.96 21.89
C VAL A 167 -10.38 27.77 22.23
N MET A 168 -10.43 28.58 23.30
CA MET A 168 -9.28 29.37 23.76
C MET A 168 -8.11 28.47 24.17
N ARG A 169 -8.39 27.36 24.86
CA ARG A 169 -7.38 26.36 25.25
C ARG A 169 -6.72 25.75 24.01
N ARG A 170 -7.50 25.25 23.05
CA ARG A 170 -6.98 24.65 21.82
C ARG A 170 -6.13 25.61 21.00
N ARG A 171 -6.50 26.90 20.95
CA ARG A 171 -5.72 27.95 20.27
C ARG A 171 -4.42 28.26 21.02
N LEU A 172 -4.46 28.36 22.34
CA LEU A 172 -3.28 28.67 23.17
C LEU A 172 -2.18 27.60 23.04
N PHE A 173 -2.55 26.33 22.86
CA PHE A 173 -1.59 25.22 22.68
C PHE A 173 -1.26 24.91 21.21
N ARG A 174 -1.79 25.67 20.24
CA ARG A 174 -1.45 25.54 18.81
C ARG A 174 -0.25 26.38 18.41
N ASP A 175 0.02 27.46 19.15
CA ASP A 175 1.24 28.23 19.00
C ASP A 175 2.27 27.60 19.95
N ASP A 176 3.34 27.02 19.42
CA ASP A 176 4.51 26.54 20.18
C ASP A 176 5.30 27.71 20.83
N GLY A 177 4.59 28.62 21.50
CA GLY A 177 5.15 29.57 22.45
C GLY A 177 5.49 28.85 23.76
N PRO A 178 6.46 29.35 24.55
CA PRO A 178 7.06 28.61 25.65
C PRO A 178 5.98 28.05 26.59
N SER A 179 6.04 26.72 26.75
CA SER A 179 5.19 25.90 27.63
C SER A 179 4.96 26.59 28.95
N ASN A 180 3.80 27.24 29.09
CA ASN A 180 3.48 28.00 30.28
C ASN A 180 3.00 27.03 31.36
N THR A 181 3.98 26.43 32.02
CA THR A 181 3.82 25.61 33.23
C THR A 181 3.76 26.47 34.50
N ASP A 182 3.76 27.81 34.38
CA ASP A 182 3.85 28.72 35.53
C ASP A 182 2.50 29.20 36.09
N TRP A 183 1.35 28.93 35.45
CA TRP A 183 0.05 29.43 35.96
C TRP A 183 -0.58 28.60 37.09
N LEU A 184 0.02 27.49 37.50
CA LEU A 184 -0.53 26.64 38.58
C LEU A 184 0.06 26.94 39.97
N ASN A 185 0.82 28.02 40.15
CA ASN A 185 1.44 28.37 41.42
C ASN A 185 0.91 29.64 42.12
N ASP A 186 -0.19 30.24 41.67
CA ASP A 186 -0.85 31.30 42.45
C ASP A 186 -2.04 30.73 43.24
N GLU A 187 -1.71 29.92 44.23
CA GLU A 187 -2.54 29.66 45.41
C GLU A 187 -1.82 30.31 46.62
N ASN A 188 -2.55 31.17 47.35
CA ASN A 188 -2.15 32.01 48.51
C ASN A 188 -1.46 33.35 48.23
N HIS A 189 -2.28 34.41 48.10
CA HIS A 189 -2.15 35.60 48.94
C HIS A 189 -3.46 36.37 49.07
#